data_AF-A0A8D2QPV9-F1
#
_entry.id   AF-A0A8D2QPV9-F1
#
_cell.length_a   1.000
_cell.length_b   1.000
_cell.length_c   1.000
_cell.angle_alpha   90.00
_cell.angle_beta   90.00
_cell.angle_gamma   90.00
#
_symmetry.space_group_name_H-M   'P 1'
#
loop_
_entity.id
_entity.type
_entity.pdbx_description
1 polymer ?
#
loop_
_entity_poly.entity_id
_entity_poly.type
_entity_poly.pdbx_seq_one_letter_code
_entity_poly.pdbx_strand_id
1 'polypeptide(L)'
;LRLVVLDTYDLSTLGTEPGSPRYQESLRLLREKNSNDDLNSPEGLKEPHFVAFNGGFSQAQLDWFNEVLKFSDENQEKVIVSAHVPLHPGASNGVCLAWNYEAALSVIHAHRSVVCVLAGHLHDGAYCLDSHGVHHLTLEGLIETPPDSNAFGTVHVYEDKMDEQWNMLAAAWLLRGSCFSGKIR
;
A
#
# COMPACT_ATOMS: atom_id res chain seq x y z
N LEU A 1 2.81 -13.04 -13.91
CA LEU A 1 2.34 -11.85 -13.17
C LEU A 1 1.35 -12.32 -12.12
N ARG A 2 1.49 -11.86 -10.88
CA ARG A 2 0.56 -12.14 -9.79
C ARG A 2 0.05 -10.82 -9.22
N LEU A 3 -1.26 -10.77 -8.95
CA LEU A 3 -1.87 -9.70 -8.18
C LEU A 3 -2.13 -10.22 -6.77
N VAL A 4 -1.72 -9.44 -5.77
CA VAL A 4 -1.98 -9.73 -4.36
C VAL A 4 -2.73 -8.56 -3.78
N VAL A 5 -3.88 -8.81 -3.17
CA VAL A 5 -4.68 -7.77 -2.51
C VAL A 5 -4.54 -7.95 -1.01
N LEU A 6 -4.04 -6.92 -0.32
CA LEU A 6 -3.93 -6.89 1.13
C LEU A 6 -5.14 -6.17 1.73
N ASP A 7 -5.68 -6.73 2.80
CA ASP A 7 -6.67 -6.10 3.65
C ASP A 7 -5.95 -5.20 4.67
N THR A 8 -5.92 -3.90 4.37
CA THR A 8 -5.33 -2.87 5.25
C THR A 8 -6.19 -2.53 6.47
N TYR A 9 -7.35 -3.17 6.60
CA TYR A 9 -8.23 -3.04 7.77
C TYR A 9 -8.33 -4.37 8.53
N ASP A 10 -7.36 -5.26 8.34
CA ASP A 10 -7.32 -6.51 9.06
C ASP A 10 -7.15 -6.28 10.58
N LEU A 11 -6.30 -5.33 10.95
CA LEU A 11 -6.33 -4.69 12.26
C LEU A 11 -6.99 -3.33 12.11
N SER A 12 -8.20 -3.17 12.63
CA SER A 12 -8.98 -1.94 12.48
C SER A 12 -10.16 -1.88 13.46
N THR A 13 -10.49 -0.67 13.89
CA THR A 13 -11.76 -0.37 14.57
C THR A 13 -12.92 -0.13 13.59
N LEU A 14 -12.63 0.18 12.33
CA LEU A 14 -13.61 0.26 11.24
C LEU A 14 -13.81 -1.09 10.57
N GLY A 15 -15.05 -1.41 10.23
CA GLY A 15 -15.39 -2.67 9.54
C GLY A 15 -15.33 -3.92 10.43
N THR A 16 -14.98 -3.78 11.71
CA THR A 16 -14.95 -4.87 12.69
C THR A 16 -16.13 -4.75 13.66
N GLU A 17 -16.76 -5.87 14.01
CA GLU A 17 -17.88 -5.89 14.95
C GLU A 17 -17.46 -5.30 16.32
N PRO A 18 -18.14 -4.25 16.81
CA PRO A 18 -17.84 -3.67 18.11
C PRO A 18 -17.94 -4.71 19.23
N GLY A 19 -16.90 -4.81 20.05
CA GLY A 19 -16.84 -5.78 21.16
C GLY A 19 -16.22 -7.13 20.81
N SER A 20 -16.03 -7.45 19.53
CA SER A 20 -15.31 -8.67 19.13
C SER A 20 -13.85 -8.65 19.61
N PRO A 21 -13.19 -9.82 19.78
CA PRO A 21 -11.78 -9.87 20.17
C PRO A 21 -10.86 -9.07 19.26
N ARG A 22 -11.07 -9.12 17.94
CA ARG A 22 -10.31 -8.38 16.92
C ARG A 22 -10.50 -6.87 17.04
N TYR A 23 -11.73 -6.42 17.32
CA TYR A 23 -12.01 -5.01 17.58
C TYR A 23 -11.29 -4.52 18.84
N GLN A 24 -11.35 -5.29 19.93
CA GLN A 24 -10.71 -4.93 21.19
C GLN A 24 -9.18 -4.89 21.08
N GLU A 25 -8.59 -5.81 20.32
CA GLU A 25 -7.16 -5.79 20.03
C GLU A 25 -6.76 -4.57 19.19
N SER A 26 -7.51 -4.29 18.13
CA SER A 26 -7.26 -3.14 17.25
C SER A 26 -7.43 -1.81 18.01
N LEU A 27 -8.47 -1.70 18.84
CA LEU A 27 -8.71 -0.53 19.67
C LEU A 27 -7.60 -0.32 20.69
N ARG A 28 -7.08 -1.39 21.31
CA ARG A 28 -5.95 -1.32 22.23
C ARG A 28 -4.69 -0.79 21.52
N LEU A 29 -4.34 -1.37 20.37
CA LEU A 29 -3.19 -0.90 19.57
C LEU A 29 -3.33 0.57 19.17
N LEU A 30 -4.52 0.97 18.72
CA LEU A 30 -4.81 2.36 18.39
C LEU A 30 -4.67 3.28 19.61
N ARG A 31 -5.25 2.91 20.76
CA ARG A 31 -5.21 3.70 22.00
C ARG A 31 -3.83 3.79 22.64
N GLU A 32 -2.95 2.82 22.40
CA GLU A 32 -1.54 2.89 22.83
C GLU A 32 -0.78 4.01 22.10
N LYS A 33 -1.20 4.37 20.89
CA LYS A 33 -0.54 5.36 20.03
C LYS A 33 -1.30 6.68 19.93
N ASN A 34 -2.62 6.64 20.14
CA ASN A 34 -3.51 7.77 20.01
C ASN A 34 -4.30 8.01 21.29
N SER A 35 -3.89 9.04 22.04
CA SER A 35 -4.52 9.48 23.28
C SER A 35 -5.70 10.44 23.09
N ASN A 36 -6.04 10.81 21.85
CA ASN A 36 -7.09 11.79 21.58
C ASN A 36 -8.48 11.20 21.83
N ASP A 37 -9.43 12.02 22.27
CA ASP A 37 -10.82 11.59 22.42
C ASP A 37 -11.44 11.24 21.06
N ASP A 38 -11.23 12.12 20.07
CA ASP A 38 -11.47 11.83 18.66
C ASP A 38 -10.30 11.04 18.07
N LEU A 39 -10.51 9.73 17.91
CA LEU A 39 -9.52 8.82 17.35
C LEU A 39 -9.22 9.06 15.86
N ASN A 40 -9.99 9.90 15.16
CA ASN A 40 -9.64 10.33 13.80
C ASN A 40 -8.65 11.51 13.79
N SER A 41 -8.44 12.20 14.91
CA SER A 41 -7.52 13.33 14.95
C SER A 41 -6.06 12.88 15.04
N PRO A 42 -5.20 13.27 14.09
CA PRO A 42 -3.76 13.02 14.16
C PRO A 42 -3.01 14.08 14.99
N GLU A 43 -3.71 15.12 15.48
CA GLU A 43 -3.08 16.26 16.13
C GLU A 43 -2.34 15.84 17.41
N GLY A 44 -1.09 16.32 17.56
CA GLY A 44 -0.25 16.05 18.72
C GLY A 44 0.35 14.64 18.79
N LEU A 45 0.03 13.75 17.85
CA LEU A 45 0.58 12.39 17.82
C LEU A 45 2.01 12.38 17.32
N LYS A 46 2.85 11.54 17.93
CA LYS A 46 4.21 11.25 17.44
C LYS A 46 4.18 10.46 16.13
N GLU A 47 3.20 9.57 16.01
CA GLU A 47 2.97 8.71 14.85
C GLU A 47 1.57 9.04 14.31
N PRO A 48 1.45 10.07 13.45
CA PRO A 48 0.16 10.67 13.09
C PRO A 48 -0.75 9.76 12.27
N HIS A 49 -0.23 8.63 11.78
CA HIS A 49 -1.00 7.62 11.05
C HIS A 49 -1.77 6.65 11.95
N PHE A 50 -1.56 6.65 13.27
CA PHE A 50 -2.39 5.88 14.20
C PHE A 50 -3.71 6.58 14.49
N VAL A 51 -4.58 6.62 13.48
CA VAL A 51 -5.93 7.18 13.53
C VAL A 51 -6.95 6.15 13.10
N ALA A 52 -8.21 6.32 13.55
CA ALA A 52 -9.28 5.33 13.37
C ALA A 52 -9.69 5.09 11.92
N PHE A 53 -9.45 6.05 11.02
CA PHE A 53 -9.71 5.86 9.58
C PHE A 53 -8.66 5.03 8.84
N ASN A 54 -7.55 4.68 9.51
CA ASN A 54 -6.55 3.75 9.02
C ASN A 54 -6.73 2.35 9.65
N GLY A 55 -5.85 1.44 9.29
CA GLY A 55 -5.74 0.12 9.89
C GLY A 55 -4.35 -0.47 9.63
N GLY A 56 -4.18 -1.74 9.94
CA GLY A 56 -2.96 -2.48 9.72
C GLY A 56 -3.20 -3.95 9.36
N PHE A 57 -2.13 -4.72 9.42
CA PHE A 57 -2.11 -6.13 9.03
C PHE A 57 -1.95 -7.02 10.24
N SER A 58 -2.74 -8.09 10.35
CA SER A 58 -2.48 -9.13 11.34
C SER A 58 -1.21 -9.91 10.98
N GLN A 59 -0.61 -10.57 11.98
CA GLN A 59 0.53 -11.44 11.73
C GLN A 59 0.17 -12.57 10.75
N ALA A 60 -1.04 -13.12 10.83
CA ALA A 60 -1.49 -14.18 9.94
C ALA A 60 -1.53 -13.73 8.46
N GLN A 61 -1.94 -12.49 8.20
CA GLN A 61 -1.92 -11.93 6.85
C GLN A 61 -0.48 -11.69 6.36
N LEU A 62 0.41 -11.19 7.22
CA LEU A 62 1.81 -10.96 6.87
C LEU A 62 2.56 -12.28 6.58
N ASP A 63 2.32 -13.32 7.40
CA ASP A 63 2.89 -14.66 7.20
C ASP A 63 2.40 -15.28 5.89
N TRP A 64 1.09 -15.19 5.62
CA TRP A 64 0.53 -15.63 4.34
C TRP A 64 1.12 -14.87 3.16
N PHE A 65 1.26 -13.55 3.28
CA PHE A 65 1.82 -12.71 2.23
C PHE A 65 3.26 -13.08 1.92
N ASN A 66 4.07 -13.33 2.95
CA ASN A 66 5.44 -13.81 2.82
C ASN A 66 5.52 -15.14 2.05
N GLU A 67 4.65 -16.12 2.35
CA GLU A 67 4.62 -17.39 1.61
C GLU A 67 4.21 -17.22 0.15
N VAL A 68 3.28 -16.30 -0.15
CA VAL A 68 2.90 -15.96 -1.53
C VAL A 68 4.07 -15.35 -2.29
N LEU A 69 4.83 -14.45 -1.67
CA LEU A 69 5.99 -13.82 -2.30
C LEU A 69 7.16 -14.79 -2.47
N LYS A 70 7.38 -15.69 -1.51
CA LYS A 70 8.35 -16.77 -1.63
C LYS A 70 8.05 -17.66 -2.84
N PHE A 71 6.80 -18.10 -2.98
CA PHE A 71 6.36 -18.84 -4.17
C PHE A 71 6.62 -18.05 -5.46
N SER A 72 6.33 -16.75 -5.45
CA SER A 72 6.53 -15.87 -6.60
C SER A 72 8.01 -15.73 -6.98
N ASP A 73 8.90 -15.63 -5.99
CA ASP A 73 10.35 -15.57 -6.19
C ASP A 73 10.94 -16.84 -6.80
N GLU A 74 10.43 -18.00 -6.37
CA GLU A 74 10.81 -19.33 -6.87
C GLU A 74 10.34 -19.55 -8.31
N ASN A 75 9.16 -19.01 -8.66
CA ASN A 75 8.56 -19.12 -9.99
C ASN A 75 8.90 -17.93 -10.92
N GLN A 76 9.78 -17.03 -10.47
CA GLN A 76 10.20 -15.83 -11.22
C GLN A 76 9.02 -14.95 -11.65
N GLU A 77 7.95 -14.92 -10.85
CA GLU A 77 6.80 -14.07 -11.10
C GLU A 77 7.14 -12.61 -10.76
N LYS A 78 6.48 -11.69 -11.46
CA LYS A 78 6.34 -10.28 -11.03
C LYS A 78 5.06 -10.15 -10.23
N VAL A 79 5.11 -9.46 -9.09
CA VAL A 79 4.00 -9.25 -8.17
C VAL A 79 3.64 -7.78 -8.12
N ILE A 80 2.36 -7.48 -8.34
CA ILE A 80 1.76 -6.18 -8.01
C ILE A 80 0.90 -6.39 -6.76
N VAL A 81 1.18 -5.59 -5.75
CA VAL A 81 0.41 -5.56 -4.51
C VAL A 81 -0.63 -4.44 -4.63
N SER A 82 -1.85 -4.71 -4.21
CA SER A 82 -2.91 -3.70 -4.07
C SER A 82 -3.30 -3.62 -2.60
N ALA A 83 -3.42 -2.41 -2.09
CA ALA A 83 -3.83 -2.10 -0.73
C ALA A 83 -4.78 -0.89 -0.77
N HIS A 84 -5.66 -0.71 0.21
CA HIS A 84 -6.44 0.54 0.27
C HIS A 84 -5.59 1.67 0.84
N VAL A 85 -5.00 1.46 2.03
CA VAL A 85 -4.12 2.44 2.71
C VAL A 85 -2.67 2.31 2.21
N PRO A 86 -1.95 3.43 1.95
CA PRO A 86 -0.55 3.41 1.55
C PRO A 86 0.37 2.67 2.52
N LEU A 87 1.44 2.06 1.97
CA LEU A 87 2.42 1.27 2.73
C LEU A 87 3.79 1.96 2.84
N HIS A 88 4.06 2.98 2.04
CA HIS A 88 5.35 3.66 2.03
C HIS A 88 5.19 5.15 2.35
N PRO A 89 5.98 5.71 3.30
CA PRO A 89 5.88 7.12 3.66
C PRO A 89 6.06 8.09 2.49
N GLY A 90 6.92 7.74 1.52
CA GLY A 90 7.15 8.54 0.31
C GLY A 90 5.98 8.54 -0.69
N ALA A 91 5.00 7.64 -0.52
CA ALA A 91 3.76 7.59 -1.30
C ALA A 91 2.54 7.93 -0.41
N SER A 92 2.76 8.76 0.61
CA SER A 92 1.77 9.18 1.60
C SER A 92 2.05 10.62 2.05
N ASN A 93 1.12 11.22 2.79
CA ASN A 93 1.31 12.49 3.49
C ASN A 93 1.74 12.29 4.97
N GLY A 94 2.03 11.04 5.37
CA GLY A 94 2.40 10.66 6.73
C GLY A 94 1.23 10.38 7.67
N VAL A 95 0.02 10.88 7.38
CA VAL A 95 -1.21 10.54 8.12
C VAL A 95 -1.91 9.35 7.44
N CYS A 96 -2.02 9.36 6.12
CA CYS A 96 -2.63 8.29 5.32
C CYS A 96 -1.66 7.12 5.11
N LEU A 97 -1.36 6.35 6.16
CA LEU A 97 -0.35 5.28 6.16
C LEU A 97 -0.80 4.13 7.07
N ALA A 98 -0.57 2.88 6.64
CA ALA A 98 -0.97 1.73 7.44
C ALA A 98 -0.26 1.71 8.81
N TRP A 99 -0.95 1.33 9.88
CA TRP A 99 -0.45 1.37 11.26
C TRP A 99 0.92 0.70 11.42
N ASN A 100 1.05 -0.52 10.92
CA ASN A 100 2.27 -1.32 10.92
C ASN A 100 2.87 -1.44 9.50
N TYR A 101 2.88 -0.34 8.74
CA TYR A 101 3.44 -0.30 7.38
C TYR A 101 4.87 -0.84 7.30
N GLU A 102 5.71 -0.61 8.33
CA GLU A 102 7.09 -1.12 8.40
C GLU A 102 7.15 -2.65 8.33
N ALA A 103 6.18 -3.35 8.92
CA ALA A 103 6.11 -4.81 8.86
C ALA A 103 5.76 -5.30 7.45
N ALA A 104 4.83 -4.64 6.77
CA ALA A 104 4.49 -4.94 5.38
C ALA A 104 5.66 -4.63 4.43
N LEU A 105 6.33 -3.49 4.61
CA LEU A 105 7.54 -3.15 3.84
C LEU A 105 8.66 -4.15 4.07
N SER A 106 8.87 -4.61 5.32
CA SER A 106 9.87 -5.62 5.62
C SER A 106 9.63 -6.92 4.88
N VAL A 107 8.37 -7.37 4.78
CA VAL A 107 7.99 -8.52 3.95
C VAL A 107 8.27 -8.23 2.47
N ILE A 108 7.82 -7.09 1.94
CA ILE A 108 8.07 -6.70 0.53
C ILE A 108 9.56 -6.71 0.21
N HIS A 109 10.39 -6.09 1.05
CA HIS A 109 11.83 -5.93 0.84
C HIS A 109 12.63 -7.23 0.99
N ALA A 110 12.07 -8.25 1.64
CA ALA A 110 12.65 -9.59 1.69
C ALA A 110 12.53 -10.35 0.35
N HIS A 111 11.74 -9.84 -0.60
CA HIS A 111 11.40 -10.52 -1.84
C HIS A 111 11.71 -9.66 -3.09
N ARG A 112 12.18 -10.32 -4.16
CA ARG A 112 12.57 -9.64 -5.41
C ARG A 112 11.44 -9.59 -6.45
N SER A 113 10.37 -10.35 -6.22
CA SER A 113 9.24 -10.48 -7.14
C SER A 113 8.32 -9.26 -7.13
N VAL A 114 8.25 -8.51 -6.03
CA VAL A 114 7.42 -7.31 -5.93
C VAL A 114 8.00 -6.19 -6.80
N VAL A 115 7.18 -5.65 -7.70
CA VAL A 115 7.58 -4.54 -8.58
C VAL A 115 6.78 -3.27 -8.32
N CYS A 116 5.56 -3.41 -7.80
CA CYS A 116 4.69 -2.27 -7.55
C CYS A 116 3.70 -2.52 -6.42
N VAL A 117 3.43 -1.47 -5.65
CA VAL A 117 2.34 -1.36 -4.69
C VAL A 117 1.39 -0.27 -5.18
N LEU A 118 0.13 -0.62 -5.37
CA LEU A 118 -0.96 0.29 -5.69
C LEU A 118 -1.79 0.54 -4.42
N ALA A 119 -1.99 1.81 -4.10
CA ALA A 119 -2.78 2.27 -2.97
C ALA A 119 -3.81 3.33 -3.39
N GLY A 120 -4.76 3.62 -2.51
CA GLY A 120 -5.65 4.78 -2.60
C GLY A 120 -5.60 5.56 -1.29
N HIS A 121 -6.77 5.90 -0.75
CA HIS A 121 -6.97 6.51 0.57
C HIS A 121 -6.44 7.95 0.72
N LEU A 122 -5.24 8.27 0.23
CA LEU A 122 -4.77 9.64 0.04
C LEU A 122 -5.31 10.17 -1.29
N HIS A 123 -6.37 10.96 -1.25
CA HIS A 123 -7.05 11.43 -2.46
C HIS A 123 -6.21 12.38 -3.32
N ASP A 124 -5.22 13.07 -2.73
CA ASP A 124 -4.24 13.89 -3.46
C ASP A 124 -3.32 13.05 -4.38
N GLY A 125 -3.26 11.74 -4.15
CA GLY A 125 -2.31 10.85 -4.80
C GLY A 125 -0.86 11.07 -4.33
N ALA A 126 0.00 10.10 -4.64
CA ALA A 126 1.44 10.19 -4.39
C ALA A 126 2.20 9.10 -5.13
N TYR A 127 3.50 9.31 -5.36
CA TYR A 127 4.37 8.32 -5.96
C TYR A 127 5.78 8.37 -5.37
N CYS A 128 6.38 7.20 -5.15
CA CYS A 128 7.81 7.08 -4.95
C CYS A 128 8.37 5.75 -5.46
N LEU A 129 9.63 5.77 -5.87
CA LEU A 129 10.44 4.56 -6.07
C LEU A 129 11.28 4.35 -4.80
N ASP A 130 11.14 3.20 -4.14
CA ASP A 130 11.91 2.90 -2.94
C ASP A 130 13.34 2.40 -3.26
N SER A 131 14.17 2.27 -2.23
CA SER A 131 15.57 1.84 -2.36
C SER A 131 15.73 0.39 -2.82
N HIS A 132 14.67 -0.41 -2.80
CA HIS A 132 14.66 -1.80 -3.25
C HIS A 132 14.15 -1.93 -4.70
N GLY A 133 13.82 -0.80 -5.34
CA GLY A 133 13.33 -0.77 -6.71
C GLY A 133 11.84 -1.08 -6.84
N VAL A 134 11.07 -0.97 -5.75
CA VAL A 134 9.61 -1.15 -5.77
C VAL A 134 8.94 0.20 -5.97
N HIS A 135 8.03 0.27 -6.94
CA HIS A 135 7.21 1.45 -7.18
C HIS A 135 6.02 1.47 -6.22
N HIS A 136 5.85 2.56 -5.47
CA HIS A 136 4.66 2.78 -4.65
C HIS A 136 3.86 3.92 -5.26
N LEU A 137 2.63 3.61 -5.67
CA LEU A 137 1.72 4.53 -6.35
C LEU A 137 0.41 4.59 -5.57
N THR A 138 0.07 5.77 -5.10
CA THR A 138 -1.20 6.08 -4.46
C THR A 138 -2.05 6.88 -5.43
N LEU A 139 -3.19 6.32 -5.83
CA LEU A 139 -4.08 6.84 -6.87
C LEU A 139 -4.94 7.99 -6.33
N GLU A 140 -5.20 9.01 -7.15
CA GLU A 140 -6.10 10.11 -6.75
C GLU A 140 -7.54 9.63 -6.52
N GLY A 141 -8.24 10.33 -5.63
CA GLY A 141 -9.62 10.03 -5.26
C GLY A 141 -10.63 10.61 -6.25
N LEU A 142 -11.49 9.77 -6.81
CA LEU A 142 -12.59 10.23 -7.68
C LEU A 142 -13.53 11.22 -6.97
N ILE A 143 -13.74 11.07 -5.65
CA ILE A 143 -14.68 11.88 -4.88
C ILE A 143 -14.32 13.37 -4.82
N GLU A 144 -13.04 13.69 -4.96
CA GLU A 144 -12.52 15.07 -4.98
C GLU A 144 -12.25 15.58 -6.40
N THR A 145 -12.55 14.77 -7.42
CA THR A 145 -12.34 15.13 -8.82
C THR A 145 -13.47 16.05 -9.32
N PRO A 146 -13.16 17.23 -9.89
CA PRO A 146 -14.15 18.09 -10.51
C PRO A 146 -14.96 17.39 -11.62
N PRO A 147 -16.23 17.77 -11.88
CA PRO A 147 -17.06 17.13 -12.90
C PRO A 147 -16.52 17.18 -14.34
N ASP A 148 -15.60 18.11 -14.62
CA ASP A 148 -14.91 18.29 -15.90
C ASP A 148 -13.54 17.57 -15.96
N SER A 149 -13.27 16.68 -15.00
CA SER A 149 -12.03 15.92 -14.87
C SER A 149 -12.28 14.43 -14.55
N ASN A 150 -11.24 13.58 -14.48
CA ASN A 150 -11.38 12.13 -14.24
C ASN A 150 -10.20 11.53 -13.44
N ALA A 151 -10.46 10.74 -12.40
CA ALA A 151 -9.40 10.01 -11.67
C ALA A 151 -9.47 8.49 -11.96
N PHE A 152 -8.87 8.06 -13.07
CA PHE A 152 -8.64 6.65 -13.37
C PHE A 152 -7.43 6.45 -14.28
N GLY A 153 -6.83 5.26 -14.20
CA GLY A 153 -5.69 4.86 -15.01
C GLY A 153 -5.84 3.45 -15.58
N THR A 154 -5.12 3.16 -16.65
CA THR A 154 -4.94 1.82 -17.21
C THR A 154 -3.48 1.42 -17.09
N VAL A 155 -3.22 0.26 -16.49
CA VAL A 155 -1.85 -0.29 -16.36
C VAL A 155 -1.66 -1.41 -17.37
N HIS A 156 -0.68 -1.24 -18.26
CA HIS A 156 -0.25 -2.23 -19.23
C HIS A 156 1.03 -2.90 -18.73
N VAL A 157 0.97 -4.21 -18.50
CA VAL A 157 2.12 -5.00 -18.05
C VAL A 157 2.70 -5.77 -19.23
N TYR A 158 3.97 -5.53 -19.54
CA TYR A 158 4.75 -6.21 -20.56
C TYR A 158 5.82 -7.08 -19.88
N GLU A 159 6.55 -7.88 -20.66
CA GLU A 159 7.62 -8.74 -20.13
C GLU A 159 8.75 -7.95 -19.44
N ASP A 160 9.10 -6.77 -19.97
CA ASP A 160 10.24 -5.96 -19.56
C ASP A 160 9.87 -4.63 -18.88
N LYS A 161 8.59 -4.25 -18.90
CA LYS A 161 8.14 -2.96 -18.38
C LYS A 161 6.68 -2.97 -17.95
N MET A 162 6.31 -1.95 -17.18
CA MET A 162 4.92 -1.62 -16.90
C MET A 162 4.68 -0.18 -17.36
N ASP A 163 3.72 0.02 -18.26
CA ASP A 163 3.32 1.35 -18.71
C ASP A 163 1.98 1.69 -18.07
N GLU A 164 1.89 2.88 -17.48
CA GLU A 164 0.62 3.45 -17.04
C GLU A 164 0.13 4.49 -18.06
N GLN A 165 -1.16 4.44 -18.37
CA GLN A 165 -1.87 5.49 -19.11
C GLN A 165 -2.91 6.13 -18.20
N TRP A 166 -2.66 7.38 -17.85
CA TRP A 166 -3.56 8.23 -17.08
C TRP A 166 -4.39 9.12 -17.99
N ASN A 167 -5.67 9.29 -17.65
CA ASN A 167 -6.55 10.25 -18.31
C ASN A 167 -6.79 11.48 -17.41
N MET A 168 -5.71 12.14 -16.95
CA MET A 168 -5.72 13.46 -16.30
C MET A 168 -4.33 14.17 -16.35
N LEU A 169 -4.31 15.48 -16.05
CA LEU A 169 -3.25 16.48 -16.39
C LEU A 169 -1.85 16.33 -15.75
N ALA A 170 -1.57 15.34 -14.89
CA ALA A 170 -0.30 15.27 -14.20
C ALA A 170 0.26 13.84 -14.17
N ALA A 171 1.43 13.70 -14.80
CA ALA A 171 2.35 12.57 -14.72
C ALA A 171 1.94 11.28 -15.46
N ALA A 172 2.49 11.13 -16.67
CA ALA A 172 2.71 9.83 -17.27
C ALA A 172 4.09 9.33 -16.81
N TRP A 173 4.15 8.29 -15.97
CA TRP A 173 5.41 7.62 -15.65
C TRP A 173 5.58 6.36 -16.52
N LEU A 174 6.75 6.20 -17.13
CA LEU A 174 7.12 4.95 -17.77
C LEU A 174 7.88 4.10 -16.73
N LEU A 175 7.26 3.05 -16.18
CA LEU A 175 7.91 2.18 -15.20
C LEU A 175 8.79 1.16 -15.96
N ARG A 176 10.02 1.58 -16.27
CA ARG A 176 11.03 0.69 -16.86
C ARG A 176 11.64 -0.19 -15.77
N GLY A 177 11.35 -1.48 -15.81
CA GLY A 177 12.03 -2.46 -14.97
C GLY A 177 13.44 -2.71 -15.49
N SER A 178 14.44 -2.02 -14.96
CA SER A 178 15.84 -2.40 -15.18
C SER A 178 16.25 -3.50 -14.21
N CYS A 179 16.09 -4.78 -14.60
CA CYS A 179 17.01 -5.84 -14.18
C CYS A 179 16.85 -7.16 -14.96
N PHE A 180 17.97 -7.61 -15.53
CA PHE A 180 18.30 -8.90 -16.18
C PHE A 180 18.14 -9.05 -17.70
N SER A 181 19.00 -8.35 -18.46
CA SER A 181 19.61 -8.96 -19.66
C SER A 181 20.93 -9.65 -19.26
N GLY A 182 20.84 -10.80 -18.62
CA GLY A 182 21.99 -11.66 -18.35
C GLY A 182 21.89 -12.92 -19.22
N LYS A 183 22.50 -12.92 -20.40
CA LYS A 183 22.76 -14.15 -21.15
C LYS A 183 23.70 -15.02 -20.31
N ILE A 184 23.19 -16.14 -19.81
CA ILE A 184 24.04 -17.23 -19.32
C ILE A 184 24.55 -17.96 -20.57
N ARG A 185 25.87 -17.90 -20.79
CA ARG A 185 26.64 -18.91 -21.53
C ARG A 185 27.21 -19.88 -20.50
#